data_AF-A0A965A1X5-F1
#
_entry.id   AF-A0A965A1X5-F1
#
_cell.length_a   1.000
_cell.length_b   1.000
_cell.length_c   1.000
_cell.angle_alpha   90.00
_cell.angle_beta   90.00
_cell.angle_gamma   90.00
#
_symmetry.space_group_name_H-M   'P 1'
#
loop_
_entity.id
_entity.type
_entity.pdbx_description
1 polymer ?
#
loop_
_entity_poly.entity_id
_entity_poly.type
_entity_poly.pdbx_seq_one_letter_code
_entity_poly.pdbx_strand_id
1 'polypeptide(L)'
;MGITADCWIDHTGCGAVDLQRLLADLRSRQIMVVALEASSFGLQQGRLQGCAIKAAAFTNLSHDHLDVHGTMERYAQAKALLFASPSLGTMIVNTDDAYGHLMWGATEHHIERIAIGQHWPENAQGAMQCSDLQLTDEGWQFKVMSMGEAADLAGPVTLPVFGRHNVDNALVVAGCMVAMGIDAERIRACLARFYLPCGRLQMIKRSDRPWVCIDYAHSPDALARVLEALRPVAQARLGHLVCVFGCGGNRDAEKRPAMGAIAAQLADRVMLTSDNPRDEPAQSIIAAIHSGVPAALADKIQMQPDRGVAIASTIATAGIHDVVLIAGKGHERYQIIGEAKLPFSDEAYAQQALDAWMGSASALHAGEIHAAT
;
A
#
# COMPACT_ATOMS: atom_id res chain seq x y z
N MET A 1 -21.98 -15.37 -4.45
CA MET A 1 -20.92 -14.93 -3.53
C MET A 1 -19.61 -14.97 -4.30
N GLY A 2 -18.86 -13.87 -4.36
CA GLY A 2 -17.51 -13.86 -4.90
C GLY A 2 -16.52 -14.26 -3.80
N ILE A 3 -15.47 -14.98 -4.14
CA ILE A 3 -14.30 -15.16 -3.28
C ILE A 3 -13.15 -14.46 -4.00
N THR A 4 -12.48 -13.55 -3.31
CA THR A 4 -11.11 -13.20 -3.69
C THR A 4 -10.29 -14.44 -3.38
N ALA A 5 -9.89 -15.18 -4.41
CA ALA A 5 -8.84 -16.15 -4.22
C ALA A 5 -7.56 -15.34 -4.17
N ASP A 6 -7.08 -15.03 -2.96
CA ASP A 6 -5.69 -14.64 -2.71
C ASP A 6 -4.79 -15.85 -3.00
N CYS A 7 -4.92 -16.45 -4.19
CA CYS A 7 -3.90 -17.32 -4.73
C CYS A 7 -2.79 -16.37 -5.19
N TRP A 8 -1.86 -16.12 -4.28
CA TRP A 8 -0.57 -15.50 -4.57
C TRP A 8 0.10 -16.31 -5.68
N ILE A 9 -0.17 -15.96 -6.94
CA ILE A 9 0.59 -16.43 -8.10
C ILE A 9 2.03 -15.88 -7.99
N ASP A 10 2.30 -14.95 -7.08
CA ASP A 10 3.57 -14.24 -7.04
C ASP A 10 4.79 -15.11 -6.72
N HIS A 11 4.75 -16.04 -5.75
CA HIS A 11 6.02 -16.59 -5.25
C HIS A 11 6.18 -18.09 -5.02
N THR A 12 5.17 -18.96 -5.19
CA THR A 12 5.42 -20.42 -5.16
C THR A 12 4.43 -21.25 -5.99
N GLY A 13 4.95 -21.94 -7.02
CA GLY A 13 4.45 -23.24 -7.49
C GLY A 13 3.18 -23.28 -8.36
N CYS A 14 2.30 -22.28 -8.36
CA CYS A 14 1.06 -22.37 -9.13
C CYS A 14 1.31 -22.18 -10.64
N GLY A 15 1.50 -23.27 -11.37
CA GLY A 15 1.57 -23.26 -12.84
C GLY A 15 0.19 -23.09 -13.48
N ALA A 16 0.14 -23.03 -14.82
CA ALA A 16 -1.12 -22.92 -15.55
C ALA A 16 -2.11 -24.05 -15.21
N VAL A 17 -1.60 -25.28 -15.03
CA VAL A 17 -2.42 -26.45 -14.65
C VAL A 17 -2.98 -26.31 -13.23
N ASP A 18 -2.17 -25.81 -12.29
CA ASP A 18 -2.61 -25.63 -10.91
C ASP A 18 -3.67 -24.53 -10.80
N LEU A 19 -3.52 -23.45 -11.58
CA LEU A 19 -4.53 -22.41 -11.67
C LEU A 19 -5.84 -22.96 -12.23
N GLN A 20 -5.80 -23.74 -13.31
CA GLN A 20 -7.02 -24.37 -13.86
C GLN A 20 -7.68 -25.31 -12.85
N ARG A 21 -6.90 -26.07 -12.07
CA ARG A 21 -7.41 -26.92 -11.00
C ARG A 21 -8.08 -26.09 -9.90
N LEU A 22 -7.47 -24.99 -9.50
CA LEU A 22 -8.03 -24.06 -8.52
C LEU A 22 -9.35 -23.46 -9.03
N LEU A 23 -9.39 -22.97 -10.28
CA LEU A 23 -10.59 -22.41 -10.88
C LEU A 23 -11.72 -23.46 -10.98
N ALA A 24 -11.39 -24.71 -11.29
CA ALA A 24 -12.35 -25.80 -11.29
C ALA A 24 -12.93 -26.10 -9.89
N ASP A 25 -12.09 -26.08 -8.85
CA ASP A 25 -12.52 -26.22 -7.45
C ASP A 25 -13.42 -25.05 -7.02
N LEU A 26 -13.01 -23.80 -7.28
CA LEU A 26 -13.82 -22.61 -7.00
C LEU A 26 -15.19 -22.67 -7.71
N ARG A 27 -15.21 -23.12 -8.97
CA ARG A 27 -16.46 -23.33 -9.71
C ARG A 27 -17.33 -24.41 -9.06
N SER A 28 -16.74 -25.52 -8.59
CA SER A 28 -17.49 -26.57 -7.88
C SER A 28 -18.14 -26.06 -6.58
N ARG A 29 -17.55 -25.03 -5.97
CA ARG A 29 -18.08 -24.29 -4.81
C ARG A 29 -19.01 -23.15 -5.19
N GLN A 30 -19.44 -23.08 -6.46
CA GLN A 30 -20.36 -22.07 -7.00
C GLN A 30 -19.84 -20.62 -6.87
N ILE A 31 -18.52 -20.44 -6.88
CA ILE A 31 -17.91 -19.11 -6.95
C ILE A 31 -18.00 -18.59 -8.38
N MET A 32 -18.58 -17.40 -8.52
CA MET A 32 -18.92 -16.81 -9.82
C MET A 32 -17.91 -15.75 -10.30
N VAL A 33 -17.09 -15.24 -9.38
CA VAL A 33 -16.15 -14.15 -9.64
C VAL A 33 -14.85 -14.46 -8.93
N VAL A 34 -13.74 -14.35 -9.66
CA VAL A 34 -12.39 -14.50 -9.15
C VAL A 34 -11.59 -13.28 -9.61
N ALA A 35 -11.03 -12.53 -8.67
CA ALA A 35 -9.99 -11.55 -8.94
C ALA A 35 -8.63 -12.23 -8.78
N LEU A 36 -7.73 -12.02 -9.74
CA LEU A 36 -6.40 -12.62 -9.76
C LEU A 36 -5.35 -11.54 -9.97
N GLU A 37 -4.29 -11.58 -9.17
CA GLU A 37 -3.08 -10.79 -9.42
C GLU A 37 -2.24 -11.46 -10.51
N ALA A 38 -1.94 -10.69 -11.56
CA ALA A 38 -1.18 -11.18 -12.72
C ALA A 38 0.24 -10.61 -12.70
N SER A 39 1.16 -11.33 -12.07
CA SER A 39 2.56 -10.94 -12.01
C SER A 39 3.24 -11.00 -13.38
N SER A 40 4.24 -10.15 -13.61
CA SER A 40 5.00 -10.14 -14.87
C SER A 40 5.66 -11.48 -15.16
N PHE A 41 6.18 -12.13 -14.11
CA PHE A 41 6.71 -13.50 -14.19
C PHE A 41 5.65 -14.51 -14.61
N GLY A 42 4.47 -14.46 -13.97
CA GLY A 42 3.39 -15.37 -14.27
C GLY A 42 2.89 -15.22 -15.71
N LEU A 43 2.84 -13.99 -16.21
CA LEU A 43 2.49 -13.69 -17.58
C LEU A 43 3.52 -14.22 -18.58
N GLN A 44 4.82 -13.97 -18.36
CA GLN A 44 5.89 -14.51 -19.21
C GLN A 44 5.93 -16.05 -19.22
N GLN A 45 5.60 -16.68 -18.09
CA GLN A 45 5.52 -18.14 -17.98
C GLN A 45 4.21 -18.72 -18.53
N GLY A 46 3.29 -17.88 -19.03
CA GLY A 46 2.02 -18.33 -19.57
C GLY A 46 1.08 -18.93 -18.53
N ARG A 47 1.18 -18.53 -17.25
CA ARG A 47 0.36 -19.12 -16.17
C ARG A 47 -1.14 -18.86 -16.33
N LEU A 48 -1.52 -17.82 -17.07
CA LEU A 48 -2.91 -17.51 -17.41
C LEU A 48 -3.38 -18.15 -18.73
N GLN A 49 -2.55 -18.95 -19.41
CA GLN A 49 -2.96 -19.60 -20.65
C GLN A 49 -4.20 -20.48 -20.43
N GLY A 50 -5.16 -20.38 -21.36
CA GLY A 50 -6.43 -21.10 -21.29
C GLY A 50 -7.44 -20.51 -20.29
N CYS A 51 -7.12 -19.42 -19.59
CA CYS A 51 -8.10 -18.69 -18.78
C CYS A 51 -8.89 -17.72 -19.68
N ALA A 52 -10.22 -17.75 -19.60
CA ALA A 52 -11.06 -16.71 -20.22
C ALA A 52 -11.07 -15.47 -19.32
N ILE A 53 -10.55 -14.35 -19.82
CA ILE A 53 -10.36 -13.13 -19.03
C ILE A 53 -11.49 -12.14 -19.33
N LYS A 54 -12.44 -12.00 -18.41
CA LYS A 54 -13.56 -11.06 -18.59
C LYS A 54 -13.06 -9.60 -18.60
N ALA A 55 -12.21 -9.24 -17.66
CA ALA A 55 -11.65 -7.90 -17.54
C ALA A 55 -10.18 -7.97 -17.07
N ALA A 56 -9.34 -7.07 -17.59
CA ALA A 56 -7.96 -6.89 -17.14
C ALA A 56 -7.71 -5.43 -16.77
N ALA A 57 -7.00 -5.21 -15.67
CA ALA A 57 -6.74 -3.90 -15.11
C ALA A 57 -5.25 -3.57 -15.03
N PHE A 58 -4.87 -2.35 -15.41
CA PHE A 58 -3.53 -1.80 -15.21
C PHE A 58 -3.62 -0.59 -14.29
N THR A 59 -2.87 -0.64 -13.18
CA THR A 59 -2.83 0.41 -12.17
C THR A 59 -1.67 1.38 -12.38
N ASN A 60 -0.44 0.89 -12.39
CA ASN A 60 0.79 1.66 -12.63
C ASN A 60 1.99 0.73 -12.88
N LEU A 61 3.12 1.31 -13.27
CA LEU A 61 4.41 0.61 -13.35
C LEU A 61 5.57 1.48 -12.84
N SER A 62 6.20 1.05 -11.74
CA SER A 62 7.39 1.67 -11.17
C SER A 62 8.58 0.70 -11.10
N HIS A 63 9.74 1.22 -10.67
CA HIS A 63 10.99 0.47 -10.60
C HIS A 63 10.90 -0.71 -9.62
N ASP A 64 10.76 -1.91 -10.18
CA ASP A 64 10.69 -3.17 -9.46
C ASP A 64 11.12 -4.32 -10.39
N HIS A 65 11.56 -5.45 -9.81
CA HIS A 65 11.93 -6.67 -10.53
C HIS A 65 12.96 -6.53 -11.68
N LEU A 66 13.79 -5.48 -11.68
CA LEU A 66 14.80 -5.28 -12.73
C LEU A 66 15.95 -6.28 -12.67
N ASP A 67 16.16 -6.92 -11.52
CA ASP A 67 17.04 -8.09 -11.38
C ASP A 67 16.65 -9.23 -12.33
N VAL A 68 15.37 -9.30 -12.72
CA VAL A 68 14.86 -10.31 -13.65
C VAL A 68 14.63 -9.75 -15.04
N HIS A 69 13.92 -8.62 -15.16
CA HIS A 69 13.54 -8.09 -16.47
C HIS A 69 14.67 -7.30 -17.14
N GLY A 70 15.66 -6.85 -16.37
CA GLY A 70 16.81 -6.06 -16.83
C GLY A 70 16.48 -4.60 -17.10
N THR A 71 15.37 -4.31 -17.78
CA THR A 71 14.93 -2.93 -18.09
C THR A 71 13.44 -2.73 -17.82
N MET A 72 13.05 -1.48 -17.57
CA MET A 72 11.64 -1.10 -17.38
C MET A 72 10.79 -1.41 -18.61
N GLU A 73 11.30 -1.19 -19.84
CA GLU A 73 10.59 -1.56 -21.07
C GLU A 73 10.28 -3.06 -21.14
N ARG A 74 11.24 -3.93 -20.79
CA ARG A 74 11.02 -5.38 -20.78
C ARG A 74 10.00 -5.79 -19.72
N TYR A 75 10.07 -5.15 -18.56
CA TYR A 75 9.08 -5.36 -17.49
C TYR A 75 7.68 -4.92 -17.93
N ALA A 76 7.56 -3.78 -18.61
CA ALA A 76 6.29 -3.30 -19.16
C ALA A 76 5.76 -4.23 -20.24
N GLN A 77 6.61 -4.69 -21.18
CA GLN A 77 6.24 -5.67 -22.20
C GLN A 77 5.74 -6.98 -21.59
N ALA A 78 6.35 -7.44 -20.50
CA ALA A 78 5.90 -8.63 -19.78
C ALA A 78 4.48 -8.46 -19.21
N LYS A 79 4.14 -7.29 -18.68
CA LYS A 79 2.77 -7.00 -18.21
C LYS A 79 1.78 -6.80 -19.36
N ALA A 80 2.21 -6.25 -20.50
CA ALA A 80 1.37 -6.08 -21.68
C ALA A 80 0.82 -7.40 -22.24
N LEU A 81 1.49 -8.53 -21.96
CA LEU A 81 0.99 -9.87 -22.30
C LEU A 81 -0.41 -10.16 -21.76
N LEU A 82 -0.79 -9.58 -20.61
CA LEU A 82 -2.16 -9.72 -20.08
C LEU A 82 -3.19 -9.10 -21.03
N PHE A 83 -2.88 -7.91 -21.55
CA PHE A 83 -3.76 -7.12 -22.42
C PHE A 83 -3.76 -7.60 -23.86
N ALA A 84 -2.71 -8.33 -24.26
CA ALA A 84 -2.63 -9.04 -25.53
C ALA A 84 -3.40 -10.37 -25.54
N SER A 85 -4.01 -10.79 -24.41
CA SER A 85 -4.73 -12.06 -24.33
C SER A 85 -5.91 -12.10 -25.31
N PRO A 86 -6.02 -13.13 -26.17
CA PRO A 86 -7.09 -13.22 -27.18
C PRO A 86 -8.48 -13.45 -26.56
N SER A 87 -8.54 -13.80 -25.27
CA SER A 87 -9.80 -14.02 -24.55
C SER A 87 -10.27 -12.79 -23.75
N LEU A 88 -9.50 -11.70 -23.79
CA LEU A 88 -9.80 -10.51 -23.01
C LEU A 88 -11.10 -9.84 -23.48
N GLY A 89 -12.04 -9.63 -22.57
CA GLY A 89 -13.31 -8.93 -22.86
C GLY A 89 -13.20 -7.41 -22.80
N THR A 90 -12.75 -6.88 -21.65
CA THR A 90 -12.61 -5.45 -21.40
C THR A 90 -11.23 -5.12 -20.82
N MET A 91 -10.56 -4.10 -21.34
CA MET A 91 -9.36 -3.53 -20.71
C MET A 91 -9.70 -2.27 -19.90
N ILE A 92 -9.12 -2.17 -18.71
CA ILE A 92 -9.21 -1.00 -17.84
C ILE A 92 -7.78 -0.54 -17.57
N VAL A 93 -7.42 0.66 -17.99
CA VAL A 93 -6.02 1.09 -17.96
C VAL A 93 -5.93 2.48 -17.35
N ASN A 94 -5.09 2.64 -16.34
CA ASN A 94 -4.62 3.94 -15.93
C ASN A 94 -3.73 4.54 -17.02
N THR A 95 -4.28 5.51 -17.75
CA THR A 95 -3.64 6.16 -18.90
C THR A 95 -2.79 7.37 -18.50
N ASP A 96 -2.83 7.78 -17.23
CA ASP A 96 -1.92 8.79 -16.68
C ASP A 96 -0.52 8.23 -16.39
N ASP A 97 -0.39 6.89 -16.28
CA ASP A 97 0.90 6.23 -16.11
C ASP A 97 1.69 6.19 -17.43
N ALA A 98 3.00 6.43 -17.34
CA ALA A 98 3.89 6.51 -18.49
C ALA A 98 3.89 5.23 -19.35
N TYR A 99 3.61 4.06 -18.78
CA TYR A 99 3.54 2.78 -19.48
C TYR A 99 2.10 2.35 -19.83
N GLY A 100 1.10 3.15 -19.47
CA GLY A 100 -0.31 2.89 -19.80
C GLY A 100 -0.55 2.74 -21.30
N HIS A 101 0.17 3.50 -22.12
CA HIS A 101 0.10 3.42 -23.58
C HIS A 101 0.48 2.03 -24.14
N LEU A 102 1.40 1.30 -23.49
CA LEU A 102 1.77 -0.05 -23.91
C LEU A 102 0.64 -1.04 -23.64
N MET A 103 -0.02 -0.93 -22.49
CA MET A 103 -1.16 -1.78 -22.15
C MET A 103 -2.35 -1.48 -23.06
N TRP A 104 -2.59 -0.20 -23.32
CA TRP A 104 -3.62 0.26 -24.25
C TRP A 104 -3.37 -0.28 -25.66
N GLY A 105 -2.13 -0.22 -26.15
CA GLY A 105 -1.75 -0.69 -27.48
C GLY A 105 -1.53 -2.20 -27.62
N ALA A 106 -1.68 -2.98 -26.55
CA ALA A 106 -1.24 -4.38 -26.52
C ALA A 106 -2.04 -5.34 -27.42
N THR A 107 -3.21 -4.91 -27.91
CA THR A 107 -4.05 -5.73 -28.78
C THR A 107 -4.73 -4.89 -29.87
N GLU A 108 -4.80 -5.48 -31.06
CA GLU A 108 -5.59 -4.99 -32.20
C GLU A 108 -7.04 -5.52 -32.18
N HIS A 109 -7.36 -6.43 -31.24
CA HIS A 109 -8.71 -6.98 -31.13
C HIS A 109 -9.72 -5.89 -30.75
N HIS A 110 -10.93 -6.00 -31.31
CA HIS A 110 -12.07 -5.16 -30.94
C HIS A 110 -12.62 -5.61 -29.58
N ILE A 111 -12.03 -5.05 -28.52
CA ILE A 111 -12.44 -5.23 -27.14
C ILE A 111 -12.89 -3.89 -26.56
N GLU A 112 -13.69 -3.93 -25.51
CA GLU A 112 -14.10 -2.72 -24.79
C GLU A 112 -12.92 -2.14 -24.01
N ARG A 113 -12.79 -0.80 -24.01
CA ARG A 113 -11.67 -0.09 -23.41
C ARG A 113 -12.16 1.02 -22.49
N ILE A 114 -11.73 0.97 -21.24
CA ILE A 114 -12.02 1.95 -20.21
C ILE A 114 -10.72 2.66 -19.80
N ALA A 115 -10.63 3.95 -20.08
CA ALA A 115 -9.50 4.79 -19.65
C ALA A 115 -9.73 5.31 -18.23
N ILE A 116 -8.72 5.23 -17.37
CA ILE A 116 -8.72 5.81 -16.03
C ILE A 116 -7.67 6.91 -15.97
N GLY A 117 -8.04 8.07 -15.43
CA GLY A 117 -7.13 9.21 -15.32
C GLY A 117 -7.58 10.39 -16.19
N GLN A 118 -6.71 11.35 -16.39
CA GLN A 118 -7.00 12.61 -17.09
C GLN A 118 -6.79 12.51 -18.61
N HIS A 119 -6.01 11.53 -19.08
CA HIS A 119 -5.70 11.37 -20.50
C HIS A 119 -6.58 10.29 -21.13
N TRP A 120 -7.55 10.67 -21.97
CA TRP A 120 -8.48 9.71 -22.60
C TRP A 120 -8.15 9.49 -24.08
N PRO A 121 -7.71 8.28 -24.48
CA PRO A 121 -7.48 7.98 -25.89
C PRO A 121 -8.78 8.03 -26.71
N GLU A 122 -8.69 8.44 -27.98
CA GLU A 122 -9.87 8.62 -28.85
C GLU A 122 -10.69 7.35 -29.07
N ASN A 123 -10.05 6.18 -29.02
CA ASN A 123 -10.70 4.88 -29.20
C ASN A 123 -11.24 4.27 -27.89
N ALA A 124 -11.28 5.03 -26.79
CA ALA A 124 -11.91 4.61 -25.55
C ALA A 124 -13.44 4.57 -25.69
N GLN A 125 -14.06 3.46 -25.31
CA GLN A 125 -15.53 3.35 -25.23
C GLN A 125 -16.07 3.85 -23.89
N GLY A 126 -15.21 3.88 -22.87
CA GLY A 126 -15.51 4.42 -21.56
C GLY A 126 -14.31 5.16 -20.97
N ALA A 127 -14.56 6.13 -20.11
CA ALA A 127 -13.50 6.78 -19.35
C ALA A 127 -13.98 7.25 -17.98
N MET A 128 -13.09 7.23 -16.99
CA MET A 128 -13.35 7.74 -15.64
C MET A 128 -12.19 8.57 -15.12
N GLN A 129 -12.54 9.66 -14.44
CA GLN A 129 -11.59 10.45 -13.66
C GLN A 129 -12.22 10.94 -12.36
N CYS A 130 -11.40 11.33 -11.39
CA CYS A 130 -11.88 11.95 -10.16
C CYS A 130 -11.73 13.48 -10.21
N SER A 131 -12.66 14.18 -9.57
CA SER A 131 -12.61 15.62 -9.31
C SER A 131 -13.00 15.92 -7.87
N ASP A 132 -12.84 17.18 -7.45
CA ASP A 132 -13.21 17.65 -6.10
C ASP A 132 -12.64 16.78 -4.98
N LEU A 133 -11.37 16.35 -5.10
CA LEU A 133 -10.74 15.51 -4.09
C LEU A 133 -10.59 16.27 -2.77
N GLN A 134 -11.21 15.72 -1.73
CA GLN A 134 -11.14 16.22 -0.37
C GLN A 134 -10.67 15.11 0.55
N LEU A 135 -9.58 15.39 1.25
CA LEU A 135 -9.11 14.55 2.34
C LEU A 135 -9.90 14.89 3.61
N THR A 136 -10.43 13.87 4.25
CA THR A 136 -11.18 13.98 5.51
C THR A 136 -10.55 13.06 6.56
N ASP A 137 -11.02 13.17 7.79
CA ASP A 137 -10.59 12.28 8.87
C ASP A 137 -10.96 10.81 8.64
N GLU A 138 -11.94 10.56 7.75
CA GLU A 138 -12.39 9.22 7.40
C GLU A 138 -11.79 8.67 6.11
N GLY A 139 -10.99 9.45 5.38
CA GLY A 139 -10.43 9.07 4.09
C GLY A 139 -10.78 10.09 3.00
N TRP A 140 -10.96 9.63 1.77
CA TRP A 140 -11.21 10.51 0.63
C TRP A 140 -12.70 10.66 0.31
N GLN A 141 -13.10 11.88 0.01
CA GLN A 141 -14.36 12.20 -0.67
C GLN A 141 -14.03 12.85 -2.00
N PHE A 142 -14.70 12.44 -3.07
CA PHE A 142 -14.48 12.98 -4.42
C PHE A 142 -15.71 12.73 -5.29
N LYS A 143 -15.72 13.31 -6.49
CA LYS A 143 -16.71 12.97 -7.52
C LYS A 143 -16.03 12.19 -8.63
N VAL A 144 -16.70 11.15 -9.11
CA VAL A 144 -16.35 10.47 -10.35
C VAL A 144 -17.03 11.22 -11.49
N MET A 145 -16.24 11.59 -12.48
CA MET A 145 -16.73 11.97 -13.79
C MET A 145 -16.51 10.78 -14.72
N SER A 146 -17.54 10.41 -15.47
CA SER A 146 -17.46 9.33 -16.45
C SER A 146 -17.95 9.75 -17.82
N MET A 147 -17.43 9.09 -18.86
CA MET A 147 -17.82 9.25 -20.25
C MET A 147 -18.04 7.86 -20.87
N GLY A 148 -19.07 7.73 -21.70
CA GLY A 148 -19.43 6.47 -22.36
C GLY A 148 -20.21 5.50 -21.46
N GLU A 149 -21.12 4.72 -22.06
CA GLU A 149 -21.93 3.73 -21.34
C GLU A 149 -21.08 2.63 -20.69
N ALA A 150 -19.92 2.32 -21.28
CA ALA A 150 -18.96 1.34 -20.77
C ALA A 150 -18.29 1.77 -19.44
N ALA A 151 -18.57 2.97 -18.92
CA ALA A 151 -17.96 3.50 -17.70
C ALA A 151 -18.95 4.23 -16.79
N ASP A 152 -20.26 3.94 -16.87
CA ASP A 152 -21.29 4.66 -16.12
C ASP A 152 -21.11 4.55 -14.58
N LEU A 153 -20.50 5.58 -13.99
CA LEU A 153 -20.23 5.66 -12.54
C LEU A 153 -20.35 7.09 -11.99
N ALA A 154 -20.76 8.07 -12.80
CA ALA A 154 -20.76 9.47 -12.39
C ALA A 154 -21.46 9.71 -11.05
N GLY A 155 -20.85 10.56 -10.21
CA GLY A 155 -21.43 10.93 -8.91
C GLY A 155 -20.43 10.95 -7.76
N PRO A 156 -20.91 11.26 -6.53
CA PRO A 156 -20.05 11.34 -5.35
C PRO A 156 -19.60 9.95 -4.89
N VAL A 157 -18.34 9.85 -4.47
CA VAL A 157 -17.73 8.66 -3.89
C VAL A 157 -17.09 9.01 -2.56
N THR A 158 -17.32 8.14 -1.58
CA THR A 158 -16.53 8.10 -0.34
C THR A 158 -15.64 6.87 -0.40
N LEU A 159 -14.37 7.04 -0.07
CA LEU A 159 -13.39 5.97 0.00
C LEU A 159 -12.69 6.07 1.35
N PRO A 160 -13.01 5.18 2.31
CA PRO A 160 -12.59 5.34 3.70
C PRO A 160 -11.16 4.85 3.95
N VAL A 161 -10.24 5.21 3.05
CA VAL A 161 -8.82 4.86 3.12
C VAL A 161 -7.96 6.08 2.79
N PHE A 162 -6.72 6.08 3.28
CA PHE A 162 -5.76 7.15 3.02
C PHE A 162 -4.86 6.84 1.82
N GLY A 163 -4.10 7.84 1.38
CA GLY A 163 -3.21 7.74 0.23
C GLY A 163 -3.93 8.01 -1.10
N ARG A 164 -3.45 9.01 -1.83
CA ARG A 164 -4.04 9.43 -3.11
C ARG A 164 -4.07 8.28 -4.14
N HIS A 165 -3.04 7.45 -4.17
CA HIS A 165 -2.96 6.29 -5.06
C HIS A 165 -4.14 5.30 -4.86
N ASN A 166 -4.75 5.26 -3.68
CA ASN A 166 -5.92 4.41 -3.46
C ASN A 166 -7.17 4.96 -4.14
N VAL A 167 -7.26 6.26 -4.42
CA VAL A 167 -8.31 6.84 -5.27
C VAL A 167 -8.17 6.30 -6.70
N ASP A 168 -6.95 6.30 -7.23
CA ASP A 168 -6.68 5.81 -8.59
C ASP A 168 -6.95 4.29 -8.69
N ASN A 169 -6.48 3.52 -7.70
CA ASN A 169 -6.79 2.08 -7.59
C ASN A 169 -8.30 1.82 -7.48
N ALA A 170 -9.03 2.64 -6.71
CA ALA A 170 -10.48 2.52 -6.58
C ALA A 170 -11.19 2.76 -7.91
N LEU A 171 -10.75 3.73 -8.72
CA LEU A 171 -11.30 3.97 -10.06
C LEU A 171 -11.02 2.79 -11.01
N VAL A 172 -9.81 2.23 -10.98
CA VAL A 172 -9.46 1.04 -11.77
C VAL A 172 -10.36 -0.15 -11.38
N VAL A 173 -10.51 -0.42 -10.09
CA VAL A 173 -11.40 -1.49 -9.59
C VAL A 173 -12.85 -1.22 -9.96
N ALA A 174 -13.30 0.02 -9.86
CA ALA A 174 -14.66 0.39 -10.24
C ALA A 174 -14.89 0.16 -11.75
N GLY A 175 -13.91 0.43 -12.61
CA GLY A 175 -13.96 0.08 -14.02
C GLY A 175 -14.11 -1.42 -14.26
N CYS A 176 -13.40 -2.26 -13.49
CA CYS A 176 -13.63 -3.71 -13.53
C CYS A 176 -15.07 -4.06 -13.12
N MET A 177 -15.62 -3.43 -12.08
CA MET A 177 -16.98 -3.68 -11.62
C MET A 177 -18.03 -3.28 -12.68
N VAL A 178 -17.83 -2.15 -13.38
CA VAL A 178 -18.68 -1.74 -14.50
C VAL A 178 -18.60 -2.75 -15.64
N ALA A 179 -17.39 -3.20 -16.02
CA ALA A 179 -17.20 -4.23 -17.05
C ALA A 179 -17.86 -5.60 -16.69
N MET A 180 -18.11 -5.82 -15.40
CA MET A 180 -18.85 -6.97 -14.88
C MET A 180 -20.37 -6.75 -14.80
N GLY A 181 -20.87 -5.58 -15.21
CA GLY A 181 -22.29 -5.24 -15.20
C GLY A 181 -22.84 -4.89 -13.82
N ILE A 182 -21.98 -4.46 -12.89
CA ILE A 182 -22.43 -3.99 -11.57
C ILE A 182 -22.88 -2.54 -11.70
N ASP A 183 -24.07 -2.22 -11.19
CA ASP A 183 -24.64 -0.88 -11.27
C ASP A 183 -23.88 0.14 -10.42
N ALA A 184 -23.90 1.40 -10.87
CA ALA A 184 -23.14 2.49 -10.28
C ALA A 184 -23.46 2.72 -8.78
N GLU A 185 -24.71 2.56 -8.36
CA GLU A 185 -25.11 2.74 -6.97
C GLU A 185 -24.47 1.68 -6.07
N ARG A 186 -24.50 0.42 -6.50
CA ARG A 186 -23.85 -0.68 -5.80
C ARG A 186 -22.34 -0.53 -5.76
N ILE A 187 -21.70 -0.07 -6.84
CA ILE A 187 -20.26 0.21 -6.85
C ILE A 187 -19.92 1.26 -5.79
N ARG A 188 -20.62 2.40 -5.80
CA ARG A 188 -20.39 3.48 -4.81
C ARG A 188 -20.60 3.00 -3.37
N ALA A 189 -21.65 2.20 -3.13
CA ALA A 189 -21.91 1.63 -1.81
C ALA A 189 -20.81 0.65 -1.36
N CYS A 190 -20.23 -0.11 -2.28
CA CYS A 190 -19.08 -0.97 -2.00
C CYS A 190 -17.81 -0.15 -1.66
N LEU A 191 -17.50 0.89 -2.45
CA LEU A 191 -16.35 1.76 -2.20
C LEU A 191 -16.43 2.48 -0.86
N ALA A 192 -17.63 2.94 -0.46
CA ALA A 192 -17.86 3.60 0.83
C ALA A 192 -17.65 2.68 2.04
N ARG A 193 -17.62 1.36 1.84
CA ARG A 193 -17.42 0.34 2.88
C ARG A 193 -16.10 -0.41 2.73
N PHE A 194 -15.27 0.01 1.77
CA PHE A 194 -13.98 -0.61 1.54
C PHE A 194 -13.09 -0.48 2.77
N TYR A 195 -12.22 -1.46 2.99
CA TYR A 195 -11.20 -1.38 4.02
C TYR A 195 -9.94 -2.07 3.50
N LEU A 196 -8.79 -1.60 3.95
CA LEU A 196 -7.53 -2.21 3.59
C LEU A 196 -7.29 -3.49 4.41
N PRO A 197 -6.50 -4.44 3.87
CA PRO A 197 -6.03 -5.58 4.66
C PRO A 197 -5.34 -5.13 5.95
N CYS A 198 -5.37 -5.98 6.99
CA CYS A 198 -4.65 -5.73 8.23
C CYS A 198 -3.17 -5.44 7.94
N GLY A 199 -2.61 -4.44 8.60
CA GLY A 199 -1.23 -4.00 8.43
C GLY A 199 -0.93 -3.28 7.11
N ARG A 200 -1.94 -2.73 6.41
CA ARG A 200 -1.78 -1.86 5.23
C ARG A 200 -2.53 -0.56 5.45
N LEU A 201 -1.80 0.54 5.67
CA LEU A 201 -2.32 1.84 6.09
C LEU A 201 -3.42 1.69 7.17
N GLN A 202 -3.20 0.78 8.13
CA GLN A 202 -4.18 0.44 9.14
C GLN A 202 -4.17 1.53 10.21
N MET A 203 -5.23 2.34 10.24
CA MET A 203 -5.33 3.49 11.13
C MET A 203 -6.01 3.13 12.45
N ILE A 204 -5.35 3.45 13.55
CA ILE A 204 -5.92 3.47 14.90
C ILE A 204 -6.19 4.93 15.24
N LYS A 205 -7.46 5.33 15.06
CA LYS A 205 -7.92 6.71 15.27
C LYS A 205 -8.63 6.86 16.61
N ARG A 206 -8.31 7.94 17.31
CA ARG A 206 -8.93 8.40 18.55
C ARG A 206 -8.89 9.93 18.54
N SER A 207 -9.93 10.59 19.07
CA SER A 207 -10.04 12.06 19.03
C SER A 207 -9.18 12.76 20.07
N ASP A 208 -8.80 12.06 21.13
CA ASP A 208 -8.16 12.58 22.34
C ASP A 208 -6.66 12.27 22.44
N ARG A 209 -6.05 11.70 21.39
CA ARG A 209 -4.66 11.23 21.36
C ARG A 209 -4.12 11.18 19.91
N PRO A 210 -2.80 11.06 19.68
CA PRO A 210 -2.24 10.91 18.34
C PRO A 210 -2.88 9.77 17.55
N TRP A 211 -2.85 9.90 16.23
CA TRP A 211 -3.22 8.80 15.35
C TRP A 211 -2.04 7.88 15.12
N VAL A 212 -2.28 6.58 15.07
CA VAL A 212 -1.26 5.59 14.75
C VAL A 212 -1.64 4.86 13.47
N CYS A 213 -0.69 4.72 12.56
CA CYS A 213 -0.82 3.97 11.32
C CYS A 213 0.13 2.77 11.35
N ILE A 214 -0.36 1.57 11.02
CA ILE A 214 0.44 0.35 10.93
C ILE A 214 0.54 -0.07 9.47
N ASP A 215 1.76 -0.27 8.97
CA ASP A 215 2.01 -0.63 7.58
C ASP A 215 3.14 -1.66 7.39
N TYR A 216 3.02 -2.49 6.35
CA TYR A 216 3.99 -3.52 5.98
C TYR A 216 5.16 -2.97 5.12
N ALA A 217 5.23 -1.67 4.88
CA ALA A 217 6.29 -1.02 4.12
C ALA A 217 7.69 -1.37 4.67
N HIS A 218 8.39 -2.25 3.95
CA HIS A 218 9.72 -2.76 4.33
C HIS A 218 10.74 -2.61 3.19
N SER A 219 10.42 -1.85 2.14
CA SER A 219 11.30 -1.46 1.04
C SER A 219 11.38 0.08 0.94
N PRO A 220 12.41 0.65 0.28
CA PRO A 220 12.52 2.09 0.08
C PRO A 220 11.29 2.73 -0.56
N ASP A 221 10.81 2.16 -1.67
CA ASP A 221 9.61 2.65 -2.39
C ASP A 221 8.35 2.56 -1.52
N ALA A 222 8.10 1.41 -0.88
CA ALA A 222 6.93 1.24 -0.02
C ALA A 222 6.94 2.23 1.15
N LEU A 223 8.12 2.48 1.75
CA LEU A 223 8.28 3.44 2.84
C LEU A 223 8.03 4.88 2.37
N ALA A 224 8.53 5.26 1.20
CA ALA A 224 8.25 6.58 0.61
C ALA A 224 6.74 6.77 0.39
N ARG A 225 6.09 5.79 -0.27
CA ARG A 225 4.66 5.86 -0.61
C ARG A 225 3.76 5.96 0.62
N VAL A 226 4.05 5.22 1.69
CA VAL A 226 3.26 5.30 2.93
C VAL A 226 3.46 6.64 3.64
N LEU A 227 4.69 7.18 3.66
CA LEU A 227 4.97 8.48 4.25
C LEU A 227 4.31 9.62 3.46
N GLU A 228 4.38 9.58 2.14
CA GLU A 228 3.68 10.51 1.25
C GLU A 228 2.17 10.42 1.38
N ALA A 229 1.62 9.22 1.58
CA ALA A 229 0.19 9.02 1.81
C ALA A 229 -0.28 9.64 3.15
N LEU A 230 0.55 9.61 4.19
CA LEU A 230 0.22 10.10 5.52
C LEU A 230 0.58 11.58 5.73
N ARG A 231 1.49 12.14 4.93
CA ARG A 231 1.91 13.55 5.06
C ARG A 231 0.73 14.53 4.97
N PRO A 232 -0.18 14.45 3.98
CA PRO A 232 -1.36 15.30 3.93
C PRO A 232 -2.29 15.11 5.14
N VAL A 233 -2.33 13.89 5.71
CA VAL A 233 -3.14 13.59 6.90
C VAL A 233 -2.60 14.31 8.12
N ALA A 234 -1.28 14.23 8.37
CA ALA A 234 -0.64 14.95 9.46
C ALA A 234 -0.81 16.48 9.32
N GLN A 235 -0.67 17.00 8.09
CA GLN A 235 -0.87 18.42 7.79
C GLN A 235 -2.32 18.88 8.04
N ALA A 236 -3.31 18.11 7.59
CA ALA A 236 -4.73 18.42 7.83
C ALA A 236 -5.07 18.45 9.34
N ARG A 237 -4.36 17.64 10.14
CA ARG A 237 -4.47 17.62 11.59
C ARG A 237 -3.67 18.69 12.31
N LEU A 238 -2.84 19.46 11.59
CA LEU A 238 -1.88 20.43 12.16
C LEU A 238 -0.86 19.78 13.12
N GLY A 239 -0.45 18.55 12.82
CA GLY A 239 0.53 17.79 13.60
C GLY A 239 1.75 17.36 12.79
N HIS A 240 2.63 16.61 13.45
CA HIS A 240 3.83 16.04 12.85
C HIS A 240 3.60 14.62 12.34
N LEU A 241 4.33 14.27 11.28
CA LEU A 241 4.46 12.88 10.82
C LEU A 241 5.70 12.25 11.46
N VAL A 242 5.48 11.23 12.29
CA VAL A 242 6.55 10.51 13.02
C VAL A 242 6.65 9.09 12.47
N CYS A 243 7.84 8.64 12.12
CA CYS A 243 8.06 7.31 11.53
C CYS A 243 8.85 6.39 12.48
N VAL A 244 8.29 5.23 12.82
CA VAL A 244 8.95 4.16 13.58
C VAL A 244 9.18 2.98 12.64
N PHE A 245 10.43 2.61 12.40
CA PHE A 245 10.71 1.46 11.53
C PHE A 245 12.08 0.81 11.81
N GLY A 246 12.24 -0.39 11.26
CA GLY A 246 13.48 -1.15 11.28
C GLY A 246 13.68 -1.91 9.97
N CYS A 247 14.79 -2.65 9.87
CA CYS A 247 15.03 -3.58 8.77
C CYS A 247 15.31 -4.98 9.32
N GLY A 248 14.92 -6.00 8.56
CA GLY A 248 15.24 -7.38 8.91
C GLY A 248 16.73 -7.69 8.70
N GLY A 249 17.33 -8.45 9.62
CA GLY A 249 18.67 -9.00 9.47
C GLY A 249 18.68 -10.24 8.57
N ASN A 250 19.86 -10.66 8.11
CA ASN A 250 20.12 -11.72 7.14
C ASN A 250 19.25 -11.58 5.87
N ARG A 251 19.05 -10.33 5.44
CA ARG A 251 18.27 -9.92 4.27
C ARG A 251 19.05 -8.85 3.51
N ASP A 252 18.47 -8.38 2.42
CA ASP A 252 18.99 -7.27 1.62
C ASP A 252 19.43 -6.09 2.52
N ALA A 253 20.74 -5.87 2.57
CA ALA A 253 21.37 -4.81 3.33
C ALA A 253 21.51 -3.51 2.52
N GLU A 254 21.45 -3.59 1.19
CA GLU A 254 21.65 -2.46 0.28
C GLU A 254 20.52 -1.44 0.41
N LYS A 255 19.31 -1.89 0.75
CA LYS A 255 18.17 -0.99 0.99
C LYS A 255 18.26 -0.16 2.28
N ARG A 256 19.06 -0.58 3.27
CA ARG A 256 19.03 0.00 4.64
C ARG A 256 19.36 1.51 4.62
N PRO A 257 20.45 1.97 3.99
CA PRO A 257 20.77 3.41 3.94
C PRO A 257 19.70 4.20 3.19
N ALA A 258 19.19 3.69 2.07
CA ALA A 258 18.16 4.35 1.29
C ALA A 258 16.87 4.57 2.10
N MET A 259 16.44 3.57 2.88
CA MET A 259 15.27 3.71 3.76
C MET A 259 15.49 4.77 4.85
N GLY A 260 16.70 4.86 5.42
CA GLY A 260 17.06 5.91 6.37
C GLY A 260 16.97 7.32 5.77
N ALA A 261 17.52 7.51 4.56
CA ALA A 261 17.45 8.77 3.83
C ALA A 261 16.00 9.20 3.57
N ILE A 262 15.17 8.29 3.05
CA ILE A 262 13.76 8.52 2.72
C ILE A 262 12.97 8.92 3.97
N ALA A 263 13.12 8.17 5.07
CA ALA A 263 12.42 8.49 6.32
C ALA A 263 12.82 9.88 6.85
N ALA A 264 14.10 10.23 6.84
CA ALA A 264 14.58 11.53 7.32
C ALA A 264 14.06 12.71 6.48
N GLN A 265 13.91 12.50 5.17
CA GLN A 265 13.38 13.49 4.24
C GLN A 265 11.86 13.67 4.38
N LEU A 266 11.13 12.56 4.49
CA LEU A 266 9.66 12.54 4.40
C LEU A 266 8.94 12.53 5.75
N ALA A 267 9.63 12.35 6.87
CA ALA A 267 9.08 12.47 8.21
C ALA A 267 9.67 13.67 8.98
N ASP A 268 8.95 14.12 10.00
CA ASP A 268 9.41 15.21 10.87
C ASP A 268 10.31 14.66 11.99
N ARG A 269 10.02 13.44 12.46
CA ARG A 269 10.82 12.68 13.42
C ARG A 269 10.87 11.21 13.00
N VAL A 270 12.00 10.54 13.26
CA VAL A 270 12.20 9.13 12.93
C VAL A 270 12.74 8.39 14.15
N MET A 271 12.14 7.25 14.48
CA MET A 271 12.60 6.29 15.47
C MET A 271 13.08 5.02 14.76
N LEU A 272 14.39 4.79 14.76
CA LEU A 272 15.01 3.57 14.25
C LEU A 272 15.01 2.48 15.32
N THR A 273 14.52 1.30 14.97
CA THR A 273 14.36 0.16 15.88
C THR A 273 14.67 -1.16 15.20
N SER A 274 14.65 -2.26 15.97
CA SER A 274 14.62 -3.61 15.41
C SER A 274 13.32 -3.91 14.65
N ASP A 275 13.44 -4.75 13.62
CA ASP A 275 12.35 -5.48 12.97
C ASP A 275 12.51 -6.96 13.35
N ASN A 276 12.86 -7.84 12.42
CA ASN A 276 13.30 -9.21 12.66
C ASN A 276 14.84 -9.26 12.54
N PRO A 277 15.61 -8.99 13.60
CA PRO A 277 17.07 -8.94 13.54
C PRO A 277 17.70 -10.29 13.19
N ARG A 278 17.04 -11.42 13.48
CA ARG A 278 17.61 -12.78 13.28
C ARG A 278 18.98 -12.88 13.96
N ASP A 279 20.01 -13.28 13.24
CA ASP A 279 21.36 -13.49 13.77
C ASP A 279 22.21 -12.21 13.73
N GLU A 280 21.73 -11.14 13.09
CA GLU A 280 22.42 -9.85 13.07
C GLU A 280 22.13 -9.03 14.34
N PRO A 281 23.14 -8.37 14.95
CA PRO A 281 22.91 -7.44 16.05
C PRO A 281 21.99 -6.28 15.62
N ALA A 282 20.94 -6.01 16.40
CA ALA A 282 19.98 -4.96 16.09
C ALA A 282 20.63 -3.58 15.94
N GLN A 283 21.64 -3.28 16.76
CA GLN A 283 22.40 -2.03 16.71
C GLN A 283 23.16 -1.88 15.39
N SER A 284 23.70 -2.97 14.83
CA SER A 284 24.39 -2.95 13.54
C SER A 284 23.43 -2.65 12.40
N ILE A 285 22.22 -3.23 12.43
CA ILE A 285 21.18 -2.94 11.44
C ILE A 285 20.74 -1.47 11.54
N ILE A 286 20.49 -0.96 12.75
CA ILE A 286 20.10 0.43 12.98
C ILE A 286 21.19 1.39 12.50
N ALA A 287 22.46 1.10 12.79
CA ALA A 287 23.59 1.90 12.32
C ALA A 287 23.69 1.92 10.78
N ALA A 288 23.40 0.80 10.11
CA ALA A 288 23.37 0.71 8.65
C ALA A 288 22.18 1.47 8.04
N ILE A 289 21.05 1.61 8.75
CA ILE A 289 19.96 2.48 8.31
C ILE A 289 20.37 3.95 8.48
N HIS A 290 20.93 4.28 9.65
CA HIS A 290 21.36 5.63 9.99
C HIS A 290 22.46 6.17 9.06
N SER A 291 23.33 5.32 8.52
CA SER A 291 24.42 5.76 7.62
C SER A 291 23.93 6.41 6.33
N GLY A 292 22.69 6.17 5.91
CA GLY A 292 22.07 6.85 4.77
C GLY A 292 21.40 8.18 5.11
N VAL A 293 21.29 8.53 6.39
CA VAL A 293 20.66 9.79 6.82
C VAL A 293 21.60 10.96 6.51
N PRO A 294 21.16 11.98 5.76
CA PRO A 294 21.96 13.18 5.53
C PRO A 294 22.29 13.88 6.86
N ALA A 295 23.54 14.34 7.03
CA ALA A 295 23.99 14.97 8.28
C ALA A 295 23.12 16.14 8.74
N ALA A 296 22.58 16.92 7.80
CA ALA A 296 21.67 18.04 8.08
C ALA A 296 20.30 17.61 8.66
N LEU A 297 19.96 16.32 8.61
CA LEU A 297 18.71 15.74 9.09
C LEU A 297 18.93 14.80 10.28
N ALA A 298 20.16 14.65 10.78
CA ALA A 298 20.50 13.72 11.85
C ALA A 298 19.73 13.99 13.16
N ASP A 299 19.45 15.25 13.47
CA ASP A 299 18.72 15.66 14.68
C ASP A 299 17.27 15.14 14.73
N LYS A 300 16.72 14.71 13.59
CA LYS A 300 15.39 14.09 13.51
C LYS A 300 15.37 12.64 13.99
N ILE A 301 16.54 12.00 14.10
CA ILE A 301 16.66 10.56 14.29
C ILE A 301 16.87 10.21 15.76
N GLN A 302 16.04 9.29 16.25
CA GLN A 302 16.22 8.60 17.52
C GLN A 302 16.43 7.12 17.26
N MET A 303 17.11 6.44 18.18
CA MET A 303 17.42 5.02 18.07
C MET A 303 17.01 4.30 19.36
N GLN A 304 16.21 3.25 19.23
CA GLN A 304 15.82 2.39 20.33
C GLN A 304 15.74 0.96 19.80
N PRO A 305 16.72 0.09 20.10
CA PRO A 305 16.75 -1.26 19.56
C PRO A 305 15.54 -2.13 19.95
N ASP A 306 14.96 -1.94 21.12
CA ASP A 306 13.75 -2.66 21.52
C ASP A 306 12.51 -2.06 20.84
N ARG A 307 11.85 -2.86 19.99
CA ARG A 307 10.71 -2.39 19.20
C ARG A 307 9.49 -2.01 20.03
N GLY A 308 9.24 -2.73 21.13
CA GLY A 308 8.14 -2.40 22.03
C GLY A 308 8.38 -1.07 22.73
N VAL A 309 9.60 -0.85 23.23
CA VAL A 309 10.01 0.41 23.87
C VAL A 309 10.04 1.57 22.86
N ALA A 310 10.48 1.32 21.62
CA ALA A 310 10.49 2.32 20.55
C ALA A 310 9.07 2.80 20.22
N ILE A 311 8.12 1.88 20.06
CA ILE A 311 6.71 2.20 19.81
C ILE A 311 6.11 2.96 21.01
N ALA A 312 6.29 2.43 22.22
CA ALA A 312 5.72 3.02 23.43
C ALA A 312 6.25 4.45 23.68
N SER A 313 7.56 4.65 23.61
CA SER A 313 8.18 5.97 23.84
C SER A 313 7.84 6.97 22.73
N THR A 314 7.73 6.52 21.48
CA THR A 314 7.31 7.39 20.37
C THR A 314 5.88 7.88 20.56
N ILE A 315 4.93 6.98 20.86
CA ILE A 315 3.53 7.35 21.07
C ILE A 315 3.38 8.24 22.32
N ALA A 316 4.07 7.91 23.42
CA ALA A 316 4.01 8.69 24.65
C ALA A 316 4.47 10.15 24.48
N THR A 317 5.39 10.40 23.55
CA THR A 317 5.90 11.77 23.27
C THR A 317 5.26 12.43 22.05
N ALA A 318 4.34 11.77 21.37
CA ALA A 318 3.61 12.33 20.24
C ALA A 318 2.52 13.30 20.73
N GLY A 319 2.39 14.43 20.04
CA GLY A 319 1.33 15.39 20.27
C GLY A 319 -0.04 14.83 19.84
N ILE A 320 -1.12 15.36 20.41
CA ILE A 320 -2.49 14.92 20.10
C ILE A 320 -2.84 14.97 18.60
N HIS A 321 -2.22 15.91 17.87
CA HIS A 321 -2.45 16.11 16.45
C HIS A 321 -1.52 15.28 15.55
N ASP A 322 -0.49 14.65 16.11
CA ASP A 322 0.52 13.92 15.36
C ASP A 322 -0.05 12.62 14.74
N VAL A 323 0.61 12.17 13.68
CA VAL A 323 0.39 10.87 13.05
C VAL A 323 1.68 10.06 13.18
N VAL A 324 1.61 8.94 13.89
CA VAL A 324 2.72 8.01 14.10
C VAL A 324 2.57 6.83 13.15
N LEU A 325 3.46 6.71 12.17
CA LEU A 325 3.59 5.53 11.33
C LEU A 325 4.48 4.49 12.03
N ILE A 326 4.01 3.25 12.13
CA ILE A 326 4.79 2.08 12.51
C ILE A 326 4.90 1.18 11.28
N ALA A 327 6.08 1.14 10.67
CA ALA A 327 6.33 0.44 9.41
C ALA A 327 7.20 -0.82 9.59
N GLY A 328 7.13 -1.73 8.61
CA GLY A 328 7.97 -2.91 8.48
C GLY A 328 7.21 -4.22 8.68
N LYS A 329 6.55 -4.40 9.83
CA LYS A 329 5.93 -5.69 10.20
C LYS A 329 4.48 -5.82 9.77
N GLY A 330 3.73 -4.73 9.67
CA GLY A 330 2.32 -4.76 9.26
C GLY A 330 1.47 -5.76 10.07
N HIS A 331 1.01 -6.82 9.41
CA HIS A 331 0.17 -7.86 10.02
C HIS A 331 0.96 -8.92 10.80
N GLU A 332 2.29 -8.94 10.75
CA GLU A 332 3.08 -9.96 11.47
C GLU A 332 2.79 -9.93 12.98
N ARG A 333 2.75 -11.12 13.59
CA ARG A 333 2.45 -11.33 15.02
C ARG A 333 3.62 -11.95 15.78
N TYR A 334 4.82 -11.80 15.27
CA TYR A 334 6.04 -12.34 15.86
C TYR A 334 7.25 -11.44 15.59
N GLN A 335 8.31 -11.61 16.37
CA GLN A 335 9.63 -11.06 16.13
C GLN A 335 10.66 -12.19 16.15
N ILE A 336 11.58 -12.21 15.19
CA ILE A 336 12.64 -13.23 15.09
C ILE A 336 13.96 -12.68 15.64
N ILE A 337 14.46 -13.26 16.73
CA ILE A 337 15.75 -12.92 17.37
C ILE A 337 16.55 -14.21 17.51
N GLY A 338 17.69 -14.30 16.81
CA GLY A 338 18.37 -15.57 16.55
C GLY A 338 17.40 -16.57 15.92
N GLU A 339 17.32 -17.76 16.52
CA GLU A 339 16.38 -18.82 16.13
C GLU A 339 14.98 -18.67 16.77
N ALA A 340 14.83 -17.77 17.75
CA ALA A 340 13.59 -17.64 18.52
C ALA A 340 12.55 -16.80 17.77
N LYS A 341 11.33 -17.35 17.62
CA LYS A 341 10.15 -16.64 17.10
C LYS A 341 9.26 -16.21 18.28
N LEU A 342 9.48 -15.01 18.79
CA LEU A 342 8.80 -14.46 19.96
C LEU A 342 7.46 -13.80 19.57
N PRO A 343 6.39 -13.93 20.36
CA PRO A 343 5.15 -13.20 20.13
C PRO A 343 5.36 -11.69 20.16
N PHE A 344 4.95 -10.99 19.11
CA PHE A 344 5.09 -9.54 19.01
C PHE A 344 4.10 -8.96 17.99
N SER A 345 3.36 -7.91 18.31
CA SER A 345 2.45 -7.26 17.37
C SER A 345 2.55 -5.74 17.48
N ASP A 346 2.89 -5.07 16.37
CA ASP A 346 2.90 -3.59 16.29
C ASP A 346 1.57 -3.01 16.76
N GLU A 347 0.47 -3.65 16.35
CA GLU A 347 -0.89 -3.27 16.71
C GLU A 347 -1.16 -3.35 18.21
N ALA A 348 -0.77 -4.45 18.86
CA ALA A 348 -0.98 -4.62 20.29
C ALA A 348 -0.17 -3.59 21.09
N TYR A 349 1.11 -3.37 20.73
CA TYR A 349 1.96 -2.37 21.38
C TYR A 349 1.45 -0.94 21.15
N ALA A 350 0.98 -0.63 19.94
CA ALA A 350 0.38 0.66 19.63
C ALA A 350 -0.88 0.92 20.46
N GLN A 351 -1.79 -0.05 20.56
CA GLN A 351 -3.00 0.07 21.37
C GLN A 351 -2.68 0.27 22.85
N GLN A 352 -1.78 -0.55 23.40
CA GLN A 352 -1.33 -0.40 24.79
C GLN A 352 -0.71 0.98 25.05
N ALA A 353 0.13 1.48 24.16
CA ALA A 353 0.76 2.78 24.30
C ALA A 353 -0.25 3.93 24.17
N LEU A 354 -1.23 3.81 23.28
CA LEU A 354 -2.32 4.76 23.14
C LEU A 354 -3.21 4.77 24.39
N ASP A 355 -3.51 3.62 24.98
CA ASP A 355 -4.31 3.51 26.21
C ASP A 355 -3.62 4.14 27.42
N ALA A 356 -2.28 4.09 27.47
CA ALA A 356 -1.46 4.72 28.50
C ALA A 356 -1.11 6.20 28.21
N TRP A 357 -1.55 6.76 27.09
CA TRP A 357 -1.19 8.11 26.68
C TRP A 357 -1.86 9.16 27.57
N MET A 358 -1.06 10.02 28.22
CA MET A 358 -1.54 11.05 29.17
C MET A 358 -1.38 12.49 28.66
N GLY A 359 -1.07 12.68 27.38
CA GLY A 359 -0.76 14.00 26.83
C GLY A 359 0.69 14.42 27.02
N SER A 360 1.25 15.12 26.02
CA SER A 360 2.61 15.66 26.06
C SER A 360 2.81 16.74 27.14
N ALA A 361 1.73 17.23 27.76
CA ALA A 361 1.78 18.20 28.85
C ALA A 361 2.43 17.67 30.14
N SER A 362 2.50 16.34 30.36
CA SER A 362 3.14 15.80 31.57
C SER A 362 4.68 15.84 31.53
N ALA A 363 5.30 16.03 30.36
CA ALA A 363 6.76 16.15 30.25
C ALA A 363 7.29 17.51 30.77
N LEU A 364 6.43 18.54 30.86
CA LEU A 364 6.81 19.85 31.41
C LEU A 364 6.74 19.90 32.95
N HIS A 365 5.98 19.01 33.61
CA HIS A 365 5.90 18.98 35.08
C HIS A 365 6.96 18.10 35.76
N ALA A 366 7.64 17.21 35.02
CA ALA A 366 8.75 16.42 35.57
C ALA A 366 10.05 17.24 35.72
N GLY A 367 10.16 18.40 35.07
CA GLY A 367 11.33 19.28 35.13
C GLY A 367 11.36 20.26 36.32
N GLU A 368 10.23 20.49 37.00
CA GLU A 368 10.15 21.49 38.08
C GLU A 368 10.29 20.89 39.49
N ILE A 369 10.28 19.56 39.64
CA ILE A 369 10.41 18.91 40.96
C ILE A 369 11.88 18.69 41.38
N HIS A 370 12.85 18.85 40.47
CA HIS A 370 14.28 18.70 40.78
C HIS A 370 15.03 20.00 41.10
N ALA A 371 14.34 21.16 41.14
CA ALA A 371 14.94 22.45 41.48
C ALA A 371 14.58 22.97 42.89
N ALA A 372 13.96 22.14 43.74
CA ALA A 372 13.61 22.53 45.10
C ALA A 372 13.79 21.37 46.11
N THR A 373 15.04 20.99 46.35
CA THR A 373 15.55 20.49 47.65
C THR A 373 17.06 20.64 47.71
#